data_AF-A0A969EPC8-F1
#
_entry.id   AF-A0A969EPC8-F1
#
_cell.length_a   1.000
_cell.length_b   1.000
_cell.length_c   1.000
_cell.angle_alpha   90.00
_cell.angle_beta   90.00
_cell.angle_gamma   90.00
#
_symmetry.space_group_name_H-M   'P 1'
#
loop_
_entity.id
_entity.type
_entity.pdbx_description
1 polymer ?
#
loop_
_entity_poly.entity_id
_entity_poly.type
_entity_poly.pdbx_seq_one_letter_code
_entity_poly.pdbx_strand_id
1 'polypeptide(L)'
;MQSGEEFSLADEETDSRWFVDQDWVKEWLLKVFYAFELRRRAPRRVDEEELRGGVEHIARYLTVLSVLAQAELFPRIRFVFVDSSTARSQSVAVDLVLDIGNSRSCGIVMETSGDDPLD
;
A
#
# COMPACT_ATOMS: atom_id res chain seq x y z
N MET A 1 -5.49 11.84 8.59
CA MET A 1 -5.59 10.42 8.24
C MET A 1 -6.52 9.77 9.25
N GLN A 2 -7.74 9.47 8.82
CA GLN A 2 -8.68 8.72 9.66
C GLN A 2 -8.33 7.23 9.54
N SER A 3 -8.51 6.49 10.63
CA SER A 3 -8.37 5.03 10.59
C SER A 3 -9.39 4.45 9.61
N GLY A 4 -8.93 3.61 8.67
CA GLY A 4 -9.82 2.91 7.73
C GLY A 4 -9.95 3.50 6.33
N GLU A 5 -9.22 4.56 5.98
CA GLU A 5 -9.16 5.06 4.59
C GLU A 5 -8.61 3.98 3.63
N GLU A 6 -9.26 3.84 2.47
CA GLU A 6 -8.89 2.89 1.41
C GLU A 6 -8.08 3.60 0.34
N PHE A 7 -6.95 3.01 -0.04
CA PHE A 7 -6.01 3.51 -1.03
C PHE A 7 -6.01 2.57 -2.23
N SER A 8 -5.98 3.14 -3.43
CA SER A 8 -5.86 2.40 -4.69
C SER A 8 -4.75 3.02 -5.55
N LEU A 9 -4.49 2.43 -6.71
CA LEU A 9 -3.69 3.09 -7.73
C LEU A 9 -4.35 4.43 -8.08
N ALA A 10 -3.54 5.50 -8.15
CA ALA A 10 -3.95 6.79 -8.69
C ALA A 10 -3.68 6.81 -10.19
N ASP A 11 -4.58 6.22 -10.97
CA ASP A 11 -4.44 6.03 -12.42
C ASP A 11 -5.01 7.16 -13.27
N GLU A 12 -5.85 8.01 -12.68
CA GLU A 12 -6.33 9.22 -13.34
C GLU A 12 -5.23 10.28 -13.42
N GLU A 13 -5.13 10.95 -14.57
CA GLU A 13 -4.14 12.02 -14.78
C GLU A 13 -4.29 13.14 -13.75
N THR A 14 -5.52 13.49 -13.38
CA THR A 14 -5.85 14.52 -12.39
C THR A 14 -5.28 14.20 -11.01
N ASP A 15 -5.28 12.93 -10.62
CA ASP A 15 -4.82 12.47 -9.30
C ASP A 15 -3.31 12.29 -9.26
N SER A 16 -2.70 11.98 -10.41
CA SER A 16 -1.25 11.79 -10.54
C SER A 16 -0.48 13.07 -10.91
N ARG A 17 -1.16 14.13 -11.38
CA ARG A 17 -0.51 15.34 -11.91
C ARG A 17 0.43 16.00 -10.92
N TRP A 18 0.01 16.17 -9.66
CA TRP A 18 0.84 16.81 -8.63
C TRP A 18 2.16 16.06 -8.39
N PHE A 19 2.14 14.73 -8.52
CA PHE A 19 3.29 13.86 -8.32
C PHE A 19 4.20 13.89 -9.55
N VAL A 20 3.62 13.74 -10.74
CA VAL A 20 4.36 13.82 -12.01
C VAL A 20 4.98 15.21 -12.21
N ASP A 21 4.38 16.26 -11.64
CA ASP A 21 4.90 17.61 -11.77
C ASP A 21 6.16 17.89 -10.95
N GLN A 22 6.52 17.02 -10.00
CA GLN A 22 7.75 17.16 -9.21
C GLN A 22 8.99 17.01 -10.09
N ASP A 23 9.96 17.94 -9.96
CA ASP A 23 11.16 17.96 -10.79
C ASP A 23 11.96 16.65 -10.73
N TRP A 24 12.05 16.05 -9.54
CA TRP A 24 12.74 14.78 -9.36
C TRP A 24 12.04 13.62 -10.08
N VAL A 25 10.71 13.64 -10.18
CA VAL A 25 9.93 12.62 -10.90
C VAL A 25 10.15 12.77 -12.39
N LYS A 26 10.07 14.00 -12.92
CA LYS A 26 10.36 14.29 -14.34
C LYS A 26 11.75 13.81 -14.74
N GLU A 27 12.76 14.14 -13.92
CA GLU A 27 14.14 13.72 -14.15
C GLU A 27 14.31 12.19 -14.08
N TRP A 28 13.64 11.55 -13.12
CA TRP A 28 13.65 10.10 -12.99
C TRP A 28 13.02 9.40 -14.21
N LEU A 29 11.85 9.86 -14.64
CA LEU A 29 11.16 9.32 -15.83
C LEU A 29 12.00 9.50 -17.09
N LEU A 30 12.63 10.67 -17.27
CA LEU A 30 13.54 10.92 -18.38
C LEU A 30 14.72 9.93 -18.38
N LYS A 31 15.35 9.69 -17.24
CA LYS A 31 16.47 8.73 -17.13
C LYS A 31 16.06 7.31 -17.48
N VAL A 32 14.91 6.85 -16.97
CA VAL A 32 14.37 5.52 -17.29
C VAL A 32 14.07 5.42 -18.79
N PHE A 33 13.47 6.46 -19.37
CA PHE A 33 13.15 6.50 -20.79
C PHE A 33 14.40 6.54 -21.67
N TYR A 34 15.40 7.35 -21.32
CA TYR A 34 16.67 7.41 -22.03
C TYR A 34 17.38 6.05 -22.04
N ALA A 35 17.43 5.36 -20.90
CA ALA A 35 18.00 4.01 -20.81
C ALA A 35 17.23 2.98 -21.64
N PHE A 36 15.91 3.16 -21.81
CA PHE A 36 15.10 2.34 -22.71
C PHE A 36 15.42 2.64 -24.19
N GLU A 37 15.48 3.92 -24.58
CA GLU A 37 15.79 4.33 -25.96
C GLU A 37 17.20 3.91 -26.39
N LEU A 38 18.19 4.00 -25.52
CA LEU A 38 19.56 3.53 -25.78
C LEU A 38 19.57 2.05 -26.19
N ARG A 39 18.79 1.21 -25.49
CA ARG A 39 18.65 -0.22 -25.81
C ARG A 39 17.85 -0.43 -27.10
N ARG A 40 16.76 0.31 -27.29
CA ARG A 40 15.85 0.16 -28.44
C ARG A 40 16.49 0.60 -29.76
N ARG A 41 17.31 1.66 -29.75
CA ARG A 41 17.89 2.26 -30.97
C ARG A 41 19.30 1.76 -31.28
N ALA A 42 19.90 0.92 -30.44
CA ALA A 42 21.26 0.42 -30.64
C ALA A 42 21.47 -0.17 -32.05
N PRO A 43 22.57 0.17 -32.75
CA PRO A 43 23.73 0.94 -32.29
C PRO A 43 23.62 2.46 -32.54
N ARG A 44 22.45 3.00 -32.93
CA ARG A 44 22.29 4.44 -33.19
C ARG A 44 22.44 5.24 -31.90
N ARG A 45 23.06 6.42 -32.03
CA ARG A 45 23.14 7.39 -30.94
C ARG A 45 21.72 7.86 -30.55
N VAL A 46 21.52 8.04 -29.26
CA VAL A 46 20.34 8.68 -28.68
C VAL A 46 20.79 9.99 -28.07
N ASP A 47 20.11 11.08 -28.40
CA ASP A 47 20.37 12.39 -27.82
C ASP A 47 19.46 12.61 -26.61
N GLU A 48 20.04 12.74 -25.41
CA GLU A 48 19.28 12.96 -24.19
C GLU A 48 18.62 14.35 -24.17
N GLU A 49 19.24 15.38 -24.76
CA GLU A 49 18.68 16.73 -24.80
C GLU A 49 17.42 16.78 -25.69
N GLU A 50 17.43 16.03 -26.79
CA GLU A 50 16.25 15.84 -27.66
C GLU A 50 15.10 15.20 -26.87
N LEU A 51 15.37 14.12 -26.12
CA LEU A 51 14.34 13.45 -25.31
C LEU A 51 13.84 14.32 -24.16
N ARG A 52 14.71 15.14 -23.56
CA ARG A 52 14.39 16.08 -22.48
C ARG A 52 13.45 17.19 -22.95
N GLY A 53 13.58 17.64 -24.19
CA GLY A 53 12.66 18.62 -24.79
C GLY A 53 11.25 18.09 -25.07
N GLY A 54 11.07 16.76 -25.11
CA GLY A 54 9.78 16.12 -25.31
C GLY A 54 9.10 15.68 -24.00
N VAL A 55 7.80 15.37 -24.07
CA VAL A 55 7.01 14.84 -22.94
C VAL A 55 6.69 13.34 -23.06
N GLU A 56 7.34 12.64 -24.01
CA GLU A 56 7.04 11.22 -24.28
C GLU A 56 7.27 10.34 -23.05
N HIS A 57 8.31 10.63 -22.25
CA HIS A 57 8.60 9.91 -21.02
C HIS A 57 7.45 10.03 -20.00
N ILE A 58 6.81 11.19 -19.91
CA ILE A 58 5.63 11.43 -19.07
C ILE A 58 4.41 10.69 -19.64
N ALA A 59 4.15 10.85 -20.94
CA ALA A 59 3.01 10.21 -21.60
C ALA A 59 3.05 8.67 -21.49
N ARG A 60 4.24 8.08 -21.63
CA ARG A 60 4.45 6.64 -21.45
C ARG A 60 4.21 6.20 -20.01
N TYR A 61 4.66 6.97 -19.03
CA TYR A 61 4.40 6.69 -17.63
C TYR A 61 2.89 6.67 -17.32
N LEU A 62 2.16 7.70 -17.75
CA LEU A 62 0.71 7.76 -17.59
C LEU A 62 0.02 6.59 -18.30
N THR A 63 0.47 6.24 -19.51
CA THR A 63 -0.05 5.07 -20.25
C THR A 63 0.16 3.77 -19.46
N VAL A 64 1.31 3.59 -18.82
CA VAL A 64 1.57 2.41 -17.97
C VAL A 64 0.60 2.37 -16.79
N LEU A 65 0.35 3.50 -16.12
CA LEU A 65 -0.64 3.57 -15.03
C LEU A 65 -2.03 3.17 -15.53
N SER A 66 -2.48 3.71 -16.66
CA SER A 66 -3.79 3.37 -17.24
C SER A 66 -3.91 1.89 -17.62
N VAL A 67 -2.86 1.29 -18.20
CA VAL A 67 -2.85 -0.14 -18.53
C VAL A 67 -2.94 -1.00 -17.26
N LEU A 68 -2.21 -0.63 -16.21
CA LEU A 68 -2.25 -1.40 -14.97
C LEU A 68 -3.59 -1.28 -14.23
N ALA A 69 -4.25 -0.12 -14.32
CA ALA A 69 -5.60 0.06 -13.82
C ALA A 69 -6.62 -0.82 -14.56
N GLN A 70 -6.57 -0.82 -15.89
CA GLN A 70 -7.43 -1.66 -16.74
C GLN A 70 -7.19 -3.15 -16.53
N ALA A 71 -5.97 -3.54 -16.15
CA ALA A 71 -5.65 -4.93 -15.86
C ALA A 71 -6.16 -5.39 -14.47
N GLU A 72 -6.71 -4.49 -13.65
CA GLU A 72 -7.23 -4.76 -12.30
C GLU A 72 -6.19 -5.45 -11.38
N LEU A 73 -4.90 -5.17 -11.60
CA LEU A 73 -3.81 -5.86 -10.89
C LEU A 73 -3.46 -5.25 -9.54
N PHE A 74 -3.98 -4.06 -9.23
CA PHE A 74 -3.64 -3.36 -7.99
C PHE A 74 -4.67 -3.60 -6.89
N PRO A 75 -4.26 -4.22 -5.75
CA PRO A 75 -5.16 -4.40 -4.63
C PRO A 75 -5.46 -3.04 -3.98
N ARG A 76 -6.67 -2.93 -3.41
CA ARG A 76 -6.99 -1.82 -2.52
C ARG A 76 -6.35 -2.06 -1.16
N ILE A 77 -5.67 -1.05 -0.64
CA ILE A 77 -4.92 -1.11 0.61
C ILE A 77 -5.67 -0.30 1.66
N ARG A 78 -5.86 -0.88 2.85
CA ARG A 78 -6.40 -0.16 4.01
C ARG A 78 -5.38 -0.20 5.13
N PHE A 79 -5.03 0.98 5.64
CA PHE A 79 -4.24 1.06 6.86
C PHE A 79 -5.18 0.94 8.06
N VAL A 80 -4.97 -0.12 8.84
CA VAL A 80 -5.58 -0.28 10.15
C VAL A 80 -4.58 0.20 11.19
N PHE A 81 -4.92 1.25 11.93
CA PHE A 81 -4.19 1.56 13.14
C PHE A 81 -4.51 0.44 14.12
N VAL A 82 -3.50 -0.35 14.49
CA VAL A 82 -3.61 -1.24 15.64
C VAL A 82 -3.30 -0.38 16.85
N ASP A 83 -4.25 0.45 17.30
CA ASP A 83 -4.24 0.79 18.71
C ASP A 83 -4.68 -0.47 19.48
N SER A 84 -4.29 -0.59 20.74
CA SER A 84 -4.67 -1.73 21.57
C SER A 84 -6.19 -1.92 21.73
N SER A 85 -7.01 -0.97 21.25
CA SER A 85 -8.47 -1.02 21.28
C SER A 85 -9.13 -1.42 19.94
N THR A 86 -8.37 -1.46 18.84
CA THR A 86 -8.85 -1.76 17.47
C THR A 86 -8.12 -2.93 16.82
N ALA A 87 -7.19 -3.57 17.52
CA ALA A 87 -6.79 -4.93 17.21
C ALA A 87 -8.07 -5.79 17.11
N ARG A 88 -8.33 -6.38 15.95
CA ARG A 88 -9.45 -7.31 15.70
C ARG A 88 -9.37 -8.62 16.51
N SER A 89 -8.62 -8.63 17.60
CA SER A 89 -8.84 -9.52 18.73
C SER A 89 -9.49 -8.67 19.82
N GLN A 90 -10.82 -8.63 19.84
CA GLN A 90 -11.52 -8.19 21.06
C GLN A 90 -10.89 -8.95 22.22
N SER A 91 -10.36 -8.23 23.21
CA SER A 91 -9.91 -8.86 24.45
C SER A 91 -11.11 -9.58 25.03
N VAL A 92 -11.08 -10.91 25.03
CA VAL A 92 -12.11 -11.71 25.68
C VAL A 92 -11.98 -11.48 27.18
N ALA A 93 -13.04 -10.99 27.81
CA ALA A 93 -13.07 -10.84 29.25
C ALA A 93 -13.02 -12.24 29.88
N VAL A 94 -11.89 -12.54 30.52
CA VAL A 94 -11.67 -13.82 31.17
C VAL A 94 -11.30 -13.63 32.63
N ASP A 95 -11.76 -14.56 33.46
CA ASP A 95 -11.27 -14.74 34.80
C ASP A 95 -10.16 -15.80 34.78
N LEU A 96 -8.98 -15.44 35.33
CA LEU A 96 -7.87 -16.38 35.53
C LEU A 96 -7.81 -16.75 37.01
N VAL A 97 -8.04 -18.03 37.29
CA VAL A 97 -7.80 -18.62 38.61
C VAL A 97 -6.49 -19.39 38.56
N LEU A 98 -5.56 -19.03 39.44
CA LEU A 98 -4.25 -19.64 39.52
C LEU A 98 -4.07 -20.31 40.88
N ASP A 99 -3.95 -21.63 40.87
CA ASP A 99 -3.56 -22.42 42.03
C ASP A 99 -2.04 -22.64 41.98
N ILE A 100 -1.30 -21.95 42.85
CA ILE A 100 0.17 -22.05 42.92
C ILE A 100 0.56 -22.92 44.11
N GLY A 101 1.08 -24.12 43.82
CA GLY A 101 1.68 -25.03 44.79
C GLY A 101 3.19 -25.21 44.59
N ASN A 102 3.87 -25.67 45.63
CA ASN A 102 5.34 -25.83 45.67
C ASN A 102 5.89 -26.81 44.61
N SER A 103 5.08 -27.77 44.15
CA SER A 103 5.48 -28.79 43.17
C SER A 103 4.62 -28.79 41.90
N ARG A 104 3.53 -28.01 41.88
CA ARG A 104 2.61 -27.90 40.76
C ARG A 104 1.86 -26.58 40.85
N SER A 105 1.82 -25.87 39.74
CA SER A 105 0.93 -24.73 39.55
C SER A 105 -0.04 -25.06 38.42
N CYS A 106 -1.32 -24.76 38.62
CA CYS A 106 -2.38 -24.95 37.63
C CYS A 106 -3.13 -23.64 37.41
N GLY A 107 -3.41 -23.30 36.15
CA GLY A 107 -4.21 -22.14 35.79
C GLY A 107 -5.47 -22.57 35.06
N ILE A 108 -6.60 -21.96 35.42
CA ILE A 108 -7.88 -22.11 34.72
C ILE A 108 -8.28 -20.73 34.19
N VAL A 109 -8.57 -20.66 32.90
CA VAL A 109 -9.09 -19.47 32.23
C VAL A 109 -10.56 -19.71 31.92
N MET A 110 -11.44 -18.84 32.41
CA MET A 110 -12.88 -18.90 32.16
C MET A 110 -13.30 -17.65 31.40
N GLU A 111 -13.94 -17.82 30.25
CA GLU A 111 -14.59 -16.73 29.54
C GLU A 111 -16.00 -16.51 30.11
N THR A 112 -16.33 -15.26 30.41
CA THR A 112 -17.68 -14.90 30.82
C THR A 112 -18.51 -14.66 29.57
N SER A 113 -19.13 -15.71 29.04
CA SER A 113 -20.19 -15.57 28.06
C SER A 113 -21.39 -14.94 28.77
N GLY A 114 -21.80 -13.74 28.36
CA GLY A 114 -23.06 -13.17 28.80
C GLY A 114 -24.21 -13.98 28.20
N ASP A 115 -24.59 -15.08 28.85
CA ASP A 115 -25.91 -15.67 28.65
C ASP A 115 -26.92 -14.68 29.23
N ASP A 116 -27.39 -13.74 28.41
CA ASP A 116 -28.69 -13.14 28.66
C ASP A 116 -29.69 -14.30 28.68
N PRO A 117 -30.52 -14.43 29.74
CA PRO A 117 -31.57 -15.44 29.75
C PRO A 117 -32.44 -15.20 28.51
N LEU A 118 -32.57 -16.22 27.67
CA LEU A 118 -33.59 -16.22 26.65
C LEU A 118 -34.94 -16.27 27.40
N ASP A 119 -35.63 -15.13 27.44
CA ASP A 119 -37.02 -15.00 27.89
C ASP A 119 -37.92 -16.09 27.28
#